data_AF-A0A3D2VET7-F1
#
_entry.id   AF-A0A3D2VET7-F1
#
_cell.length_a   1.000
_cell.length_b   1.000
_cell.length_c   1.000
_cell.angle_alpha   90.00
_cell.angle_beta   90.00
_cell.angle_gamma   90.00
#
_symmetry.space_group_name_H-M   'P 1'
#
loop_
_entity.id
_entity.type
_entity.pdbx_description
1 polymer ?
#
loop_
_entity_poly.entity_id
_entity_poly.type
_entity_poly.pdbx_seq_one_letter_code
_entity_poly.pdbx_strand_id
1 'polypeptide(L)'
;MLRLEPRSTQSFAAAWLSPVMALVLTAITGGVIFLAMGKDPSTALYIYFVEPLTTTSGLSEVAVKAGPLILIGIGLSFGFRAGIWNIGA
;
A
#
# COMPACT_ATOMS: atom_id res chain seq x y z
N MET A 1 26.16 2.12 18.28
CA MET A 1 25.12 3.14 18.06
C MET A 1 24.63 3.01 16.62
N LEU A 2 23.32 2.96 16.37
CA LEU A 2 22.77 2.99 15.02
C LEU A 2 23.01 4.39 14.42
N ARG A 3 23.65 4.46 13.24
CA ARG A 3 23.90 5.70 12.52
C ARG A 3 23.15 5.65 11.19
N LEU A 4 22.26 6.61 10.97
CA LEU A 4 21.55 6.75 9.70
C LEU A 4 22.44 7.51 8.73
N GLU A 5 22.64 6.96 7.54
CA GLU A 5 23.44 7.56 6.47
C GLU A 5 22.57 7.77 5.22
N PRO A 6 22.65 8.92 4.54
CA PRO A 6 21.89 9.17 3.33
C PRO A 6 22.24 8.13 2.26
N ARG A 7 21.22 7.49 1.69
CA ARG A 7 21.43 6.53 0.60
C ARG A 7 21.56 7.29 -0.73
N SER A 8 22.70 7.14 -1.40
CA SER A 8 23.02 7.83 -2.65
C SER A 8 22.28 7.29 -3.87
N THR A 9 21.86 6.02 -3.84
CA THR A 9 21.18 5.35 -4.97
C THR A 9 19.89 4.68 -4.52
N GLN A 10 18.88 4.66 -5.40
CA GLN A 10 17.65 3.93 -5.12
C GLN A 10 17.93 2.42 -5.10
N SER A 11 17.46 1.74 -4.06
CA SER A 11 17.60 0.29 -3.96
C SER A 11 16.46 -0.38 -4.72
N PHE A 12 16.80 -1.14 -5.76
CA PHE A 12 15.84 -1.94 -6.52
C PHE A 12 15.10 -2.95 -5.62
N ALA A 13 15.83 -3.60 -4.71
CA ALA A 13 15.23 -4.51 -3.74
C ALA A 13 14.21 -3.80 -2.84
N ALA A 14 14.54 -2.60 -2.33
CA ALA A 14 13.61 -1.83 -1.51
C ALA A 14 12.36 -1.37 -2.27
N ALA A 15 12.50 -1.02 -3.56
CA ALA A 15 11.38 -0.60 -4.40
C ALA A 15 10.30 -1.69 -4.54
N TRP A 16 10.70 -2.97 -4.57
CA TRP A 16 9.77 -4.10 -4.66
C TRP A 16 9.37 -4.67 -3.30
N LEU A 17 10.32 -4.74 -2.36
CA LEU A 17 10.05 -5.32 -1.04
C LEU A 17 9.14 -4.42 -0.20
N SER A 18 9.22 -3.10 -0.34
CA SER A 18 8.37 -2.17 0.43
C SER A 18 6.87 -2.36 0.20
N PRO A 19 6.32 -2.37 -1.04
CA PRO A 19 4.88 -2.58 -1.24
C PRO A 19 4.45 -3.99 -0.82
N VAL A 20 5.28 -5.02 -1.04
CA VAL A 20 4.97 -6.40 -0.61
C VAL A 20 4.90 -6.49 0.91
N MET A 21 5.87 -5.91 1.61
CA MET A 21 5.87 -5.83 3.08
C MET A 21 4.66 -5.06 3.60
N ALA A 22 4.33 -3.93 2.99
CA ALA A 22 3.15 -3.15 3.35
C ALA A 22 1.86 -3.98 3.20
N LEU A 23 1.70 -4.72 2.10
CA LEU A 23 0.56 -5.60 1.87
C LEU A 23 0.46 -6.71 2.93
N VAL A 24 1.56 -7.40 3.20
CA VAL A 24 1.61 -8.48 4.20
C VAL A 24 1.28 -7.97 5.60
N LEU A 25 1.91 -6.85 6.00
CA LEU A 25 1.65 -6.25 7.31
C LEU A 25 0.20 -5.77 7.43
N THR A 26 -0.38 -5.22 6.35
CA THR A 26 -1.79 -4.82 6.32
C THR A 26 -2.70 -6.03 6.50
N ALA A 27 -2.45 -7.13 5.78
CA ALA A 27 -3.24 -8.35 5.89
C ALA A 27 -3.15 -8.98 7.29
N ILE A 28 -1.96 -9.04 7.88
CA ILE A 28 -1.76 -9.52 9.25
C ILE A 28 -2.53 -8.64 10.23
N THR A 29 -2.38 -7.32 10.13
CA THR A 29 -3.04 -6.37 11.02
C THR A 29 -4.57 -6.46 10.90
N GLY A 30 -5.10 -6.49 9.68
CA GLY A 30 -6.53 -6.70 9.43
C GLY A 30 -7.03 -8.03 9.99
N GLY A 31 -6.26 -9.11 9.82
CA GLY A 31 -6.58 -10.42 10.39
C GLY A 31 -6.65 -10.40 11.92
N VAL A 32 -5.71 -9.74 12.59
CA VAL A 32 -5.72 -9.55 14.05
C VAL A 32 -6.94 -8.75 14.50
N ILE A 33 -7.32 -7.70 13.77
CA ILE A 33 -8.51 -6.90 14.07
C ILE A 33 -9.77 -7.76 13.93
N PHE A 34 -9.92 -8.54 12.86
CA PHE A 34 -11.07 -9.41 12.67
C PHE A 34 -11.14 -10.53 13.73
N LEU A 35 -10.00 -11.10 14.14
CA LEU A 35 -9.92 -12.01 15.28
C LEU A 35 -10.43 -11.36 16.56
N ALA A 36 -9.99 -10.14 16.86
CA ALA A 36 -10.41 -9.40 18.05
C ALA A 36 -11.92 -9.09 18.05
N MET A 37 -12.53 -9.00 16.87
CA MET A 37 -13.97 -8.84 16.69
C MET A 37 -14.76 -10.17 16.72
N GLY A 38 -14.10 -11.31 16.93
CA GLY A 38 -14.73 -12.64 16.93
C GLY A 38 -15.16 -13.11 15.54
N LYS A 39 -14.55 -12.58 14.48
CA LYS A 39 -14.81 -12.99 13.08
C LYS A 39 -13.70 -13.90 12.58
N ASP A 40 -14.07 -14.86 11.72
CA ASP A 40 -13.08 -15.69 11.04
C ASP A 40 -12.21 -14.82 10.10
N PRO A 41 -10.90 -14.70 10.33
CA PRO A 41 -10.04 -13.79 9.57
C PRO A 41 -9.84 -14.24 8.14
N SER A 42 -9.84 -15.56 7.91
CA SER A 42 -9.60 -16.10 6.57
C SER A 42 -10.71 -15.70 5.62
N THR A 43 -11.95 -15.84 6.09
CA THR A 43 -13.16 -15.43 5.38
C THR A 43 -13.21 -13.90 5.26
N ALA A 44 -12.97 -13.17 6.35
CA ALA A 44 -13.02 -11.71 6.32
C ALA A 44 -11.98 -11.09 5.38
N LEU A 45 -10.74 -11.60 5.38
CA LEU A 45 -9.69 -11.16 4.47
C LEU A 45 -10.01 -11.54 3.01
N TYR A 46 -10.61 -12.71 2.77
CA TYR A 46 -11.06 -13.09 1.42
C TYR A 46 -12.12 -12.12 0.89
N ILE A 47 -13.15 -11.84 1.68
CA ILE A 47 -14.22 -10.89 1.35
C ILE A 47 -13.65 -9.49 1.10
N TYR A 48 -12.65 -9.07 1.88
CA TYR A 48 -12.09 -7.71 1.77
C TYR A 48 -11.10 -7.56 0.60
N PHE A 49 -10.23 -8.55 0.36
CA PHE A 49 -9.15 -8.44 -0.63
C PHE A 49 -9.45 -9.12 -1.97
N VAL A 50 -10.18 -10.25 -1.96
CA VAL A 50 -10.34 -11.09 -3.16
C VAL A 50 -11.68 -10.84 -3.81
N GLU A 51 -12.77 -10.88 -3.04
CA GLU A 51 -14.13 -10.74 -3.58
C GLU A 51 -14.35 -9.49 -4.44
N PRO A 52 -13.82 -8.28 -4.10
CA PRO A 52 -13.99 -7.09 -4.93
C PRO A 52 -13.32 -7.22 -6.31
N LEU A 53 -12.34 -8.11 -6.46
CA LEU A 53 -11.64 -8.35 -7.71
C LEU A 53 -12.34 -9.38 -8.60
N THR A 54 -13.38 -10.06 -8.10
CA THR A 54 -14.07 -11.14 -8.83
C THR A 54 -15.20 -10.65 -9.72
N THR A 55 -15.69 -9.41 -9.53
CA THR A 55 -16.83 -8.87 -10.28
C THR A 55 -16.45 -7.54 -10.96
N THR A 56 -17.11 -7.24 -12.09
CA THR A 56 -16.88 -5.99 -12.82
C THR A 56 -17.22 -4.75 -11.99
N SER A 57 -18.31 -4.81 -11.21
CA SER A 57 -18.70 -3.71 -10.31
C SER A 57 -17.69 -3.52 -9.19
N GLY A 58 -17.22 -4.60 -8.56
CA GLY A 58 -16.17 -4.53 -7.54
C GLY A 58 -14.87 -3.95 -8.10
N LEU A 59 -14.48 -4.34 -9.31
CA LEU A 59 -13.29 -3.82 -9.96
C LEU A 59 -13.40 -2.30 -10.23
N SER A 60 -14.59 -1.83 -10.62
CA SER A 60 -14.89 -0.41 -10.77
C SER A 60 -14.76 0.34 -9.44
N GLU A 61 -15.32 -0.20 -8.35
CA GLU A 61 -15.19 0.42 -7.03
C GLU A 61 -13.74 0.51 -6.55
N VAL A 62 -12.96 -0.56 -6.77
CA VAL A 62 -11.53 -0.58 -6.44
C VAL A 62 -10.81 0.48 -7.27
N ALA A 63 -11.07 0.58 -8.57
CA ALA A 63 -10.46 1.57 -9.45
C ALA A 63 -10.78 3.02 -9.04
N VAL A 64 -12.04 3.31 -8.70
CA VAL A 64 -12.47 4.65 -8.25
C VAL A 64 -11.77 5.06 -6.95
N LYS A 65 -11.57 4.13 -6.02
CA LYS A 65 -10.89 4.39 -4.74
C LYS A 65 -9.36 4.46 -4.90
N ALA A 66 -8.78 3.58 -5.71
CA ALA A 66 -7.34 3.49 -5.90
C ALA A 66 -6.78 4.58 -6.84
N GLY A 67 -7.55 4.99 -7.86
CA GLY A 67 -7.12 5.93 -8.89
C GLY A 67 -6.52 7.23 -8.33
N PRO A 68 -7.23 7.97 -7.45
CA PRO A 68 -6.69 9.19 -6.86
C PRO A 68 -5.38 8.96 -6.08
N LEU A 69 -5.28 7.88 -5.31
CA LEU A 69 -4.08 7.55 -4.53
C LEU A 69 -2.88 7.23 -5.44
N ILE A 70 -3.12 6.48 -6.53
CA ILE A 70 -2.11 6.18 -7.53
C ILE A 70 -1.62 7.47 -8.19
N LEU A 71 -2.53 8.37 -8.58
CA LEU A 71 -2.17 9.66 -9.20
C LEU A 71 -1.35 10.54 -8.26
N ILE A 72 -1.72 10.61 -6.97
CA ILE A 72 -0.94 11.32 -5.95
C ILE A 72 0.46 10.71 -5.84
N GLY A 73 0.58 9.39 -5.70
CA GLY A 73 1.87 8.70 -5.61
C GLY A 73 2.78 8.93 -6.82
N ILE A 74 2.20 8.95 -8.02
CA ILE A 74 2.91 9.28 -9.26
C ILE A 74 3.39 10.74 -9.25
N GLY A 75 2.52 11.68 -8.89
CA GLY A 75 2.88 13.11 -8.79
C GLY A 75 4.03 13.36 -7.81
N LEU A 76 3.95 12.75 -6.62
CA LEU A 76 5.03 12.79 -5.62
C LEU A 76 6.34 12.20 -6.16
N SER A 77 6.25 11.08 -6.89
CA SER A 77 7.42 10.44 -7.50
C SER A 77 8.14 11.37 -8.49
N PHE A 78 7.40 12.16 -9.26
CA PHE A 78 7.99 13.18 -10.13
C PHE A 78 8.65 14.32 -9.33
N GLY A 79 7.98 14.85 -8.31
CA GLY A 79 8.52 15.91 -7.45
C GLY A 79 9.84 15.51 -6.79
N PHE A 80 9.90 14.32 -6.20
CA PHE A 80 11.13 13.80 -5.58
C PHE A 80 12.23 13.51 -6.59
N ARG A 81 11.91 13.02 -7.80
CA ARG A 81 12.91 12.86 -8.87
C ARG A 81 13.45 14.19 -9.39
N ALA A 82 12.67 15.26 -9.33
CA ALA A 82 13.10 16.62 -9.67
C ALA A 82 13.90 17.30 -8.54
N GLY A 83 14.11 16.63 -7.40
CA GLY A 83 14.81 17.21 -6.25
C GLY A 83 13.98 18.22 -5.45
N ILE A 84 12.66 18.28 -5.69
CA ILE A 84 11.74 19.14 -4.94
C ILE A 84 11.17 18.33 -3.79
N TRP A 85 11.70 18.58 -2.59
CA TRP A 85 11.30 17.91 -1.36
C TRP A 85 10.22 18.68 -0.59
N ASN A 86 10.20 20.02 -0.73
CA ASN A 86 9.16 20.88 -0.18
C ASN A 86 8.13 21.20 -1.27
N ILE A 87 7.07 20.41 -1.27
CA ILE A 87 5.92 20.53 -2.19
C ILE A 87 4.67 21.08 -1.48
N GLY A 88 4.83 21.62 -0.26
CA GLY A 88 3.74 22.21 0.51
C GLY A 88 2.67 21.20 0.98
N ALA A 89 3.01 19.91 1.05
CA ALA A 89 2.17 18.85 1.61
C ALA A 89 2.24 18.81 3.14
#